data_AF-A0AAF0CWK5-F1
#
_entry.id   AF-A0AAF0CWK5-F1
#
_cell.length_a   1.000
_cell.length_b   1.000
_cell.length_c   1.000
_cell.angle_alpha   90.00
_cell.angle_beta   90.00
_cell.angle_gamma   90.00
#
_symmetry.space_group_name_H-M   'P 1'
#
loop_
_entity.id
_entity.type
_entity.pdbx_description
1 polymer ?
#
loop_
_entity_poly.entity_id
_entity_poly.type
_entity_poly.pdbx_seq_one_letter_code
_entity_poly.pdbx_strand_id
1 'polypeptide(L)'
;MNIGKFIKENIKFLGFWLAVAFIGAYILVISGSMGAQFILGELPCPLCVIQRYSMMLAVVGPIYIIVSTLKGEINIQKFAIGYGMSIIAACVGMISSVRQILLHISPEDPGFGGAFLGIHFYTWSLVTFFIVIVFCAANLIFADKLVPPADEITPFVGVAKLVVWVFFVIVIIAFIAMIFQQGFNFLLPDDPTEYQLFDLFK
;
A
#
# COMPACT_ATOMS: atom_id res chain seq x y z
N MET A 1 23.20 -14.98 30.65
CA MET A 1 22.24 -14.36 29.72
C MET A 1 21.54 -15.48 28.97
N ASN A 2 20.23 -15.66 29.17
CA ASN A 2 19.52 -16.86 28.73
C ASN A 2 19.13 -16.73 27.25
N ILE A 3 19.75 -17.51 26.37
CA ILE A 3 19.64 -17.39 24.90
C ILE A 3 18.17 -17.44 24.42
N GLY A 4 17.33 -18.22 25.10
CA GLY A 4 15.90 -18.33 24.78
C GLY A 4 15.09 -17.06 25.08
N LYS A 5 15.50 -16.26 26.08
CA LYS A 5 14.85 -14.98 26.39
C LYS A 5 15.19 -13.92 25.34
N PHE A 6 16.47 -13.84 24.95
CA PHE A 6 16.96 -12.95 23.90
C PHE A 6 16.32 -13.22 22.54
N ILE A 7 16.17 -14.49 22.15
CA ILE A 7 15.51 -14.87 20.89
C ILE A 7 14.02 -14.49 20.91
N LYS A 8 13.34 -14.71 22.04
CA LYS A 8 11.90 -14.43 22.17
C LYS A 8 11.59 -12.93 22.19
N GLU A 9 12.46 -12.12 22.79
CA GLU A 9 12.37 -10.65 22.75
C GLU A 9 12.60 -10.11 21.33
N ASN A 10 13.63 -10.59 20.62
CA ASN A 10 13.90 -10.17 19.24
C ASN A 10 12.80 -10.57 18.24
N ILE A 11 12.17 -11.73 18.41
CA ILE A 11 11.07 -12.19 17.53
C ILE A 11 9.81 -11.32 17.70
N LYS A 12 9.49 -10.87 18.92
CA LYS A 12 8.33 -10.00 19.12
C LYS A 12 8.58 -8.60 18.55
N PHE A 13 9.83 -8.14 18.65
CA PHE A 13 10.26 -6.88 18.04
C PHE A 13 10.21 -6.94 16.50
N LEU A 14 10.47 -8.11 15.92
CA LEU A 14 10.34 -8.35 14.48
C LEU A 14 8.94 -8.02 13.97
N GLY A 15 7.87 -8.44 14.65
CA GLY A 15 6.50 -8.18 14.20
C GLY A 15 6.15 -6.69 14.07
N PHE A 16 6.69 -5.85 14.97
CA PHE A 16 6.54 -4.40 14.86
C PHE A 16 7.25 -3.84 13.62
N TRP A 17 8.50 -4.27 13.38
CA TRP A 17 9.25 -3.85 12.20
C TRP A 17 8.68 -4.38 10.90
N LEU A 18 8.06 -5.57 10.90
CA LEU A 18 7.33 -6.09 9.76
C LEU A 18 6.15 -5.18 9.40
N ALA A 19 5.39 -4.68 10.38
CA ALA A 19 4.34 -3.70 10.14
C ALA A 19 4.91 -2.37 9.60
N VAL A 20 6.00 -1.84 10.17
CA VAL A 20 6.64 -0.61 9.69
C VAL A 20 7.20 -0.77 8.26
N ALA A 21 7.87 -1.89 7.99
CA ALA A 21 8.45 -2.22 6.69
C ALA A 21 7.37 -2.36 5.62
N PHE A 22 6.20 -2.91 5.95
CA PHE A 22 5.05 -2.96 5.05
C PHE A 22 4.65 -1.54 4.59
N ILE A 23 4.53 -0.60 5.53
CA ILE A 23 4.20 0.80 5.20
C ILE A 23 5.30 1.39 4.31
N GLY A 24 6.57 1.19 4.68
CA GLY A 24 7.72 1.64 3.90
C GLY A 24 7.73 1.10 2.47
N ALA A 25 7.40 -0.18 2.27
CA ALA A 25 7.33 -0.79 0.95
C ALA A 25 6.26 -0.12 0.08
N TYR A 26 5.06 0.12 0.60
CA TYR A 26 4.01 0.80 -0.16
C TYR A 26 4.27 2.29 -0.36
N ILE A 27 4.97 2.96 0.56
CA ILE A 27 5.49 4.31 0.32
C ILE A 27 6.34 4.30 -0.95
N LEU A 28 7.30 3.39 -1.07
CA LEU A 28 8.19 3.31 -2.24
C LEU A 28 7.41 3.02 -3.54
N VAL A 29 6.47 2.07 -3.49
CA VAL A 29 5.65 1.69 -4.66
C VAL A 29 4.77 2.87 -5.12
N ILE A 30 4.08 3.52 -4.19
CA ILE A 30 3.19 4.65 -4.51
C ILE A 30 4.01 5.85 -4.99
N SER A 31 5.12 6.18 -4.31
CA SER A 31 6.02 7.25 -4.75
C SER A 31 6.60 6.98 -6.14
N GLY A 32 6.98 5.75 -6.45
CA GLY A 32 7.43 5.36 -7.80
C GLY A 32 6.33 5.55 -8.84
N SER A 33 5.10 5.11 -8.54
CA SER A 33 3.95 5.29 -9.42
C SER A 33 3.60 6.77 -9.65
N MET A 34 3.67 7.60 -8.60
CA MET A 34 3.46 9.05 -8.72
C MET A 34 4.60 9.73 -9.47
N GLY A 35 5.84 9.27 -9.29
CA GLY A 35 6.98 9.72 -10.07
C GLY A 35 6.77 9.50 -11.57
N ALA A 36 6.27 8.32 -11.96
CA ALA A 36 5.91 8.05 -13.35
C ALA A 36 4.85 9.06 -13.87
N GLN A 37 3.82 9.36 -13.09
CA GLN A 37 2.79 10.32 -13.49
C GLN A 37 3.33 11.74 -13.68
N PHE A 38 4.13 12.25 -12.74
CA PHE A 38 4.59 13.65 -12.76
C PHE A 38 5.82 13.89 -13.64
N ILE A 39 6.70 12.89 -13.78
CA ILE A 39 7.96 13.01 -14.53
C ILE A 39 7.79 12.52 -15.97
N LEU A 40 7.14 11.37 -16.16
CA LEU A 40 6.93 10.80 -17.50
C LEU A 40 5.67 11.34 -18.19
N GLY A 41 4.81 12.06 -17.45
CA GLY A 41 3.58 12.63 -18.00
C GLY A 41 2.51 11.59 -18.32
N GLU A 42 2.67 10.34 -17.86
CA GLU A 42 1.70 9.28 -18.10
C GLU A 42 0.47 9.47 -17.21
N LEU A 43 -0.67 9.79 -17.82
CA LEU A 43 -1.93 9.94 -17.10
C LEU A 43 -2.44 8.55 -16.66
N PRO A 44 -2.84 8.39 -15.39
CA PRO A 44 -3.33 7.13 -14.85
C PRO A 44 -4.74 6.86 -15.37
N CYS A 45 -4.97 5.62 -15.81
CA CYS A 45 -6.29 5.10 -16.14
C CYS A 45 -7.20 5.00 -14.89
N PRO A 46 -8.53 4.92 -15.05
CA PRO A 46 -9.46 4.73 -13.93
C PRO A 46 -9.13 3.50 -13.05
N LEU A 47 -8.74 2.38 -13.67
CA LEU A 47 -8.36 1.17 -12.94
C LEU A 47 -7.05 1.35 -12.15
N CYS A 48 -6.12 2.13 -12.68
CA CYS A 48 -4.83 2.45 -12.08
C CYS A 48 -5.04 3.24 -10.77
N VAL A 49 -6.03 4.14 -10.76
CA VAL A 49 -6.43 4.91 -9.58
C VAL A 49 -7.02 3.99 -8.50
N ILE A 50 -7.89 3.04 -8.88
CA ILE A 50 -8.45 2.05 -7.95
C ILE A 50 -7.35 1.18 -7.32
N GLN A 51 -6.33 0.79 -8.11
CA GLN A 51 -5.18 0.05 -7.59
C GLN A 51 -4.42 0.89 -6.54
N ARG A 52 -4.15 2.17 -6.79
CA ARG A 52 -3.51 3.05 -5.80
C ARG A 52 -4.32 3.18 -4.52
N TYR A 53 -5.64 3.31 -4.61
CA TYR A 53 -6.50 3.33 -3.41
C TYR A 53 -6.48 2.02 -2.66
N SER A 54 -6.46 0.89 -3.37
CA SER A 54 -6.35 -0.42 -2.75
C SER A 54 -5.03 -0.57 -1.99
N MET A 55 -3.91 -0.06 -2.53
CA MET A 55 -2.63 0.00 -1.82
C MET A 55 -2.74 0.88 -0.57
N MET A 56 -3.30 2.09 -0.69
CA MET A 56 -3.46 3.00 0.45
C MET A 56 -4.33 2.41 1.55
N LEU A 57 -5.44 1.76 1.19
CA LEU A 57 -6.32 1.05 2.12
C LEU A 57 -5.60 -0.14 2.77
N ALA A 58 -4.74 -0.85 2.04
CA ALA A 58 -3.98 -1.96 2.59
C ALA A 58 -3.01 -1.51 3.70
N VAL A 59 -2.49 -0.28 3.64
CA VAL A 59 -1.62 0.31 4.68
C VAL A 59 -2.37 0.66 5.97
N VAL A 60 -3.69 0.83 5.92
CA VAL A 60 -4.49 1.12 7.14
C VAL A 60 -4.35 0.01 8.18
N GLY A 61 -4.22 -1.24 7.74
CA GLY A 61 -3.98 -2.40 8.61
C GLY A 61 -2.74 -2.29 9.50
N PRO A 62 -1.51 -2.17 8.94
CA PRO A 62 -0.31 -1.99 9.74
C PRO A 62 -0.30 -0.68 10.54
N ILE A 63 -0.94 0.41 10.07
CA ILE A 63 -1.11 1.63 10.88
C ILE A 63 -1.95 1.30 12.14
N TYR A 64 -3.04 0.57 11.99
CA TYR A 64 -3.88 0.14 13.11
C TYR A 64 -3.10 -0.71 14.11
N ILE A 65 -2.25 -1.62 13.64
CA ILE A 65 -1.36 -2.43 14.49
C ILE A 65 -0.40 -1.51 15.25
N ILE A 66 0.34 -0.63 14.56
CA ILE A 66 1.30 0.29 15.19
C ILE A 66 0.61 1.16 16.24
N VAL A 67 -0.52 1.77 15.92
CA VAL A 67 -1.27 2.63 16.87
C VAL A 67 -1.75 1.82 18.08
N SER A 68 -2.29 0.61 17.86
CA SER A 68 -2.74 -0.27 18.95
C SER A 68 -1.57 -0.69 19.84
N THR A 69 -0.41 -0.94 19.26
CA THR A 69 0.83 -1.25 19.96
C THR A 69 1.33 -0.07 20.79
N LEU A 70 1.33 1.14 20.23
CA LEU A 70 1.76 2.35 20.93
C LEU A 70 0.82 2.76 22.08
N LYS A 71 -0.46 2.39 22.00
CA LYS A 71 -1.44 2.56 23.09
C LYS A 71 -1.35 1.48 24.17
N GLY A 72 -0.53 0.46 23.95
CA GLY A 72 -0.40 -0.70 24.84
C GLY A 72 -1.62 -1.62 24.87
N GLU A 73 -2.50 -1.52 23.88
CA GLU A 73 -3.73 -2.30 23.80
C GLU A 73 -3.65 -3.45 22.79
N ILE A 74 -2.45 -3.72 22.24
CA ILE A 74 -2.27 -4.73 21.20
C ILE A 74 -2.48 -6.13 21.77
N ASN A 75 -3.28 -6.91 21.06
CA ASN A 75 -3.51 -8.33 21.33
C ASN A 75 -3.58 -9.08 19.99
N ILE A 76 -3.68 -10.41 20.05
CA ILE A 76 -3.76 -11.27 18.87
C ILE A 76 -4.95 -10.87 17.99
N GLN A 77 -6.08 -10.48 18.58
CA GLN A 77 -7.29 -10.10 17.85
C GLN A 77 -7.08 -8.82 17.04
N LYS A 78 -6.50 -7.77 17.63
CA LYS A 78 -6.21 -6.50 16.94
C LYS A 78 -5.13 -6.67 15.87
N PHE A 79 -4.12 -7.50 16.15
CA PHE A 79 -3.11 -7.89 15.17
C PHE A 79 -3.76 -8.59 13.97
N ALA A 80 -4.69 -9.51 14.23
CA ALA A 80 -5.44 -10.21 13.19
C ALA A 80 -6.38 -9.28 12.39
N ILE A 81 -7.07 -8.36 13.06
CA ILE A 81 -7.92 -7.35 12.42
C ILE A 81 -7.07 -6.48 11.47
N GLY A 82 -5.92 -6.00 11.93
CA GLY A 82 -5.03 -5.16 11.12
C GLY A 82 -4.63 -5.84 9.81
N TYR A 83 -4.09 -7.05 9.87
CA TYR A 83 -3.72 -7.77 8.63
C TYR A 83 -4.92 -8.26 7.83
N GLY A 84 -6.06 -8.55 8.47
CA GLY A 84 -7.31 -8.85 7.78
C GLY A 84 -7.80 -7.69 6.91
N MET A 85 -7.74 -6.46 7.44
CA MET A 85 -8.04 -5.25 6.66
C MET A 85 -7.11 -5.12 5.45
N SER A 86 -5.81 -5.36 5.63
CA SER A 86 -4.84 -5.33 4.54
C SER A 86 -5.12 -6.37 3.46
N ILE A 87 -5.51 -7.59 3.84
CA ILE A 87 -5.86 -8.66 2.89
C ILE A 87 -7.09 -8.28 2.07
N ILE A 88 -8.15 -7.77 2.71
CA ILE A 88 -9.38 -7.38 2.00
C ILE A 88 -9.08 -6.28 0.97
N ALA A 89 -8.33 -5.25 1.37
CA ALA A 89 -7.91 -4.18 0.46
C ALA A 89 -7.05 -4.71 -0.70
N ALA A 90 -6.11 -5.62 -0.41
CA ALA A 90 -5.26 -6.23 -1.43
C ALA A 90 -6.05 -7.11 -2.41
N CYS A 91 -7.11 -7.80 -1.98
CA CYS A 91 -7.99 -8.56 -2.86
C CYS A 91 -8.73 -7.64 -3.86
N VAL A 92 -9.23 -6.49 -3.40
CA VAL A 92 -9.87 -5.50 -4.29
C VAL A 92 -8.89 -4.97 -5.33
N GLY A 93 -7.66 -4.66 -4.89
CA GLY A 93 -6.58 -4.24 -5.77
C GLY A 93 -6.20 -5.31 -6.80
N MET A 94 -6.07 -6.55 -6.35
CA MET A 94 -5.77 -7.71 -7.19
C MET A 94 -6.83 -7.93 -8.27
N ILE A 95 -8.12 -7.87 -7.93
CA ILE A 95 -9.22 -8.00 -8.91
C ILE A 95 -9.12 -6.90 -9.98
N SER A 96 -8.81 -5.67 -9.55
CA SER A 96 -8.67 -4.52 -10.44
C SER A 96 -7.47 -4.66 -11.37
N SER A 97 -6.34 -5.16 -10.87
CA SER A 97 -5.14 -5.46 -11.68
C SER A 97 -5.38 -6.61 -12.65
N VAL A 98 -6.01 -7.71 -12.21
CA VAL A 98 -6.34 -8.84 -13.08
C VAL A 98 -7.27 -8.39 -14.21
N ARG A 99 -8.29 -7.59 -13.91
CA ARG A 99 -9.16 -7.02 -14.94
C ARG A 99 -8.37 -6.23 -15.97
N GLN A 100 -7.42 -5.40 -15.54
CA GLN A 100 -6.61 -4.61 -16.47
C GLN A 100 -5.71 -5.49 -17.34
N ILE A 101 -5.11 -6.55 -16.78
CA ILE A 101 -4.32 -7.52 -17.55
C ILE A 101 -5.21 -8.21 -18.58
N LEU A 102 -6.42 -8.63 -18.21
CA LEU A 102 -7.35 -9.30 -19.12
C LEU A 102 -7.82 -8.39 -20.27
N LEU A 103 -7.91 -7.07 -20.04
CA LEU A 103 -8.24 -6.11 -21.09
C LEU A 103 -7.11 -5.96 -22.12
N HIS A 104 -5.85 -6.08 -21.70
CA HIS A 104 -4.67 -5.94 -22.56
C HIS A 104 -3.97 -7.26 -22.89
N ILE A 105 -4.67 -8.39 -22.79
CA ILE A 105 -4.09 -9.71 -23.07
C ILE A 105 -3.95 -10.00 -24.57
N SER A 106 -4.57 -9.17 -25.42
CA SER A 106 -4.49 -9.33 -26.87
C SER A 106 -3.05 -9.10 -27.36
N PRO A 107 -2.48 -10.00 -28.17
CA PRO A 107 -1.09 -9.90 -28.62
C PRO A 107 -0.81 -8.71 -29.55
N GLU A 108 -1.86 -8.08 -30.09
CA GLU A 108 -1.76 -6.88 -30.94
C GLU A 108 -1.86 -5.57 -30.13
N ASP A 109 -2.10 -5.65 -28.82
CA ASP A 109 -2.24 -4.49 -27.95
C ASP A 109 -0.86 -4.09 -27.37
N PRO A 110 -0.39 -2.84 -27.57
CA PRO A 110 0.85 -2.37 -26.96
C PRO A 110 0.79 -2.25 -25.43
N GLY A 111 -0.41 -2.38 -24.83
CA GLY A 111 -0.65 -2.28 -23.40
C GLY A 111 -0.77 -0.84 -22.92
N PHE A 112 -1.55 -0.61 -21.86
CA PHE A 112 -1.73 0.72 -21.27
C PHE A 112 -0.61 1.09 -20.29
N GLY A 113 0.01 2.25 -20.52
CA GLY A 113 1.01 2.85 -19.64
C GLY A 113 2.42 2.24 -19.78
N GLY A 114 3.40 2.92 -19.20
CA GLY A 114 4.80 2.55 -19.28
C GLY A 114 5.12 1.19 -18.69
N ALA A 115 6.27 0.64 -19.11
CA ALA A 115 6.82 -0.59 -18.58
C ALA A 115 8.03 -0.27 -17.69
N PHE A 116 8.03 -0.84 -16.48
CA PHE A 116 9.19 -0.82 -15.59
C PHE A 116 9.84 -2.20 -15.60
N LEU A 117 11.13 -2.28 -15.95
CA LEU A 117 11.85 -3.54 -16.13
C LEU A 117 11.19 -4.51 -17.14
N GLY A 118 10.57 -3.97 -18.19
CA GLY A 118 9.91 -4.76 -19.23
C GLY A 118 8.53 -5.31 -18.85
N ILE A 119 7.98 -4.92 -17.70
CA ILE A 119 6.65 -5.31 -17.23
C ILE A 119 5.80 -4.05 -16.99
N HIS A 120 4.56 -4.03 -17.49
CA HIS A 120 3.66 -2.90 -17.29
C HIS A 120 3.30 -2.69 -15.81
N PHE A 121 3.01 -1.43 -15.44
CA PHE A 121 2.70 -1.05 -14.07
C PHE A 121 1.53 -1.84 -13.46
N TYR A 122 0.50 -2.18 -14.23
CA TYR A 122 -0.65 -2.94 -13.74
C TYR A 122 -0.31 -4.39 -13.36
N THR A 123 0.68 -4.99 -14.02
CA THR A 123 1.19 -6.32 -13.68
C THR A 123 2.06 -6.26 -12.43
N TRP A 124 2.84 -5.19 -12.25
CA TRP A 124 3.54 -4.94 -10.99
C TRP A 124 2.58 -4.74 -9.82
N SER A 125 1.46 -4.05 -10.03
CA SER A 125 0.40 -3.93 -9.02
C SER A 125 -0.12 -5.30 -8.59
N LEU A 126 -0.39 -6.20 -9.55
CA LEU A 126 -0.81 -7.57 -9.24
C LEU A 126 0.21 -8.30 -8.34
N VAL A 127 1.50 -8.22 -8.70
CA VAL A 127 2.59 -8.85 -7.95
C VAL A 127 2.67 -8.29 -6.52
N THR A 128 2.57 -6.98 -6.35
CA THR A 128 2.64 -6.36 -5.01
C THR A 128 1.45 -6.77 -4.13
N PHE A 129 0.22 -6.83 -4.67
CA PHE A 129 -0.94 -7.32 -3.92
C PHE A 129 -0.81 -8.79 -3.52
N PHE A 130 -0.29 -9.64 -4.42
CA PHE A 130 -0.04 -11.05 -4.11
C PHE A 130 0.98 -11.20 -2.97
N ILE A 131 2.10 -10.48 -3.04
CA ILE A 131 3.12 -10.48 -1.98
C ILE A 131 2.52 -10.04 -0.65
N VAL A 132 1.68 -9.00 -0.66
CA VAL A 132 1.02 -8.49 0.54
C VAL A 132 0.05 -9.50 1.15
N ILE A 133 -0.74 -10.19 0.34
CA ILE A 133 -1.65 -11.24 0.85
C ILE A 133 -0.85 -12.36 1.52
N VAL A 134 0.20 -12.85 0.84
CA VAL A 134 1.06 -13.92 1.39
C VAL A 134 1.78 -13.45 2.66
N PHE A 135 2.28 -12.22 2.66
CA PHE A 135 2.94 -11.61 3.82
C PHE A 135 1.98 -11.52 5.02
N CYS A 136 0.78 -10.98 4.82
CA CYS A 136 -0.24 -10.89 5.86
C CYS A 136 -0.61 -12.28 6.38
N ALA A 137 -0.84 -13.25 5.48
CA ALA A 137 -1.15 -14.62 5.85
C ALA A 137 -0.03 -15.27 6.69
N ALA A 138 1.24 -15.08 6.30
CA ALA A 138 2.38 -15.57 7.07
C ALA A 138 2.45 -14.93 8.47
N ASN A 139 2.24 -13.61 8.57
CA ASN A 139 2.21 -12.92 9.87
C ASN A 139 1.06 -13.43 10.76
N LEU A 140 -0.12 -13.70 10.18
CA LEU A 140 -1.26 -14.26 10.90
C LEU A 140 -0.99 -15.68 11.42
N ILE A 141 -0.31 -16.53 10.64
CA ILE A 141 0.08 -17.88 11.08
C ILE A 141 0.99 -17.84 12.32
N PHE A 142 1.89 -16.85 12.37
CA PHE A 142 2.83 -16.66 13.49
C PHE A 142 2.39 -15.56 14.48
N ALA A 143 1.10 -15.24 14.53
CA ALA A 143 0.59 -14.14 15.36
C ALA A 143 0.91 -14.33 16.85
N ASP A 144 0.95 -15.57 17.34
CA ASP A 144 1.33 -15.90 18.72
C ASP A 144 2.74 -15.39 19.10
N LYS A 145 3.65 -15.35 18.12
CA LYS A 145 5.05 -14.95 18.28
C LYS A 145 5.32 -13.52 17.84
N LEU A 146 4.60 -13.03 16.83
CA LEU A 146 4.83 -11.74 16.18
C LEU A 146 4.02 -10.58 16.78
N VAL A 147 3.07 -10.83 17.68
CA VAL A 147 2.40 -9.74 18.40
C VAL A 147 3.45 -8.91 19.16
N PRO A 148 3.58 -7.60 18.86
CA PRO A 148 4.60 -6.76 19.47
C PRO A 148 4.41 -6.59 20.97
N PRO A 149 5.48 -6.46 21.76
CA PRO A 149 5.37 -6.16 23.18
C PRO A 149 5.13 -4.66 23.37
N ALA A 150 3.95 -4.30 23.89
CA ALA A 150 3.54 -2.91 24.13
C ALA A 150 4.56 -2.08 24.91
N ASP A 151 5.13 -2.65 25.98
CA ASP A 151 5.86 -1.91 27.00
C ASP A 151 7.32 -1.61 26.63
N GLU A 152 7.85 -2.22 25.57
CA GLU A 152 9.28 -2.22 25.23
C GLU A 152 9.64 -1.41 23.97
N ILE A 153 8.66 -0.78 23.31
CA ILE A 153 8.86 -0.14 21.98
C ILE A 153 9.29 1.35 22.08
N THR A 154 9.50 1.85 23.30
CA THR A 154 9.81 3.26 23.60
C THR A 154 10.96 3.89 22.79
N PRO A 155 12.06 3.21 22.40
CA PRO A 155 13.14 3.85 21.66
C PRO A 155 12.83 4.10 20.17
N PHE A 156 11.85 3.40 19.59
CA PHE A 156 11.66 3.31 18.13
C PHE A 156 10.36 3.94 17.63
N VAL A 157 9.58 4.53 18.55
CA VAL A 157 8.33 5.24 18.25
C VAL A 157 8.56 6.39 17.25
N GLY A 158 9.72 7.06 17.30
CA GLY A 158 10.05 8.16 16.40
C GLY A 158 10.08 7.73 14.92
N VAL A 159 10.69 6.58 14.62
CA VAL A 159 10.78 6.06 13.24
C VAL A 159 9.40 5.65 12.74
N ALA A 160 8.63 4.92 13.55
CA ALA A 160 7.28 4.52 13.16
C ALA A 160 6.37 5.73 12.92
N LYS A 161 6.42 6.75 13.77
CA LYS A 161 5.69 8.01 13.57
C LYS A 161 6.11 8.72 12.28
N LEU A 162 7.42 8.78 11.99
CA LEU A 162 7.93 9.38 10.75
C LEU A 162 7.40 8.64 9.53
N VAL A 163 7.49 7.30 9.50
CA VAL A 163 7.01 6.48 8.37
C VAL A 163 5.51 6.66 8.15
N VAL A 164 4.71 6.63 9.23
CA VAL A 164 3.25 6.88 9.14
C VAL A 164 2.96 8.30 8.66
N TRP A 165 3.71 9.29 9.13
CA TRP A 165 3.55 10.69 8.71
C TRP A 165 3.92 10.88 7.22
N VAL A 166 5.02 10.30 6.75
CA VAL A 166 5.41 10.33 5.33
C VAL A 166 4.34 9.68 4.47
N PHE A 167 3.80 8.52 4.89
CA PHE A 167 2.70 7.87 4.19
C PHE A 167 1.47 8.78 4.11
N PHE A 168 1.10 9.43 5.21
CA PHE A 168 -0.04 10.36 5.25
C PHE A 168 0.15 11.54 4.29
N VAL A 169 1.35 12.12 4.22
CA VAL A 169 1.68 13.19 3.27
C VAL A 169 1.51 12.69 1.83
N ILE A 170 1.99 11.48 1.50
CA ILE A 170 1.83 10.89 0.16
C ILE A 170 0.36 10.70 -0.19
N VAL A 171 -0.47 10.24 0.75
CA VAL A 171 -1.91 10.10 0.53
C VAL A 171 -2.55 11.45 0.23
N ILE A 172 -2.19 12.51 0.94
CA ILE A 172 -2.69 13.87 0.66
C ILE A 172 -2.28 14.31 -0.74
N ILE A 173 -1.00 14.16 -1.11
CA ILE A 173 -0.52 14.55 -2.45
C ILE A 173 -1.26 13.76 -3.53
N ALA A 174 -1.46 12.45 -3.34
CA ALA A 174 -2.17 11.60 -4.29
C ALA A 174 -3.65 11.98 -4.40
N PHE A 175 -4.29 12.36 -3.28
CA PHE A 175 -5.66 12.84 -3.28
C PHE A 175 -5.79 14.18 -4.01
N ILE A 176 -4.89 15.13 -3.76
CA ILE A 176 -4.83 16.39 -4.50
C ILE A 176 -4.64 16.11 -5.99
N ALA A 177 -3.65 15.29 -6.37
CA ALA A 177 -3.40 14.91 -7.76
C ALA A 177 -4.64 14.33 -8.45
N MET A 178 -5.45 13.54 -7.73
CA MET A 178 -6.71 13.02 -8.24
C MET A 178 -7.74 14.12 -8.50
N ILE A 179 -7.91 15.09 -7.59
CA ILE A 179 -8.81 16.24 -7.81
C ILE A 179 -8.40 17.00 -9.09
N PHE A 180 -7.10 17.17 -9.32
CA PHE A 180 -6.62 17.80 -10.56
C PHE A 180 -6.93 16.95 -11.81
N GLN A 181 -6.97 15.63 -11.71
CA GLN A 181 -7.26 14.72 -12.83
C GLN A 181 -8.74 14.60 -13.16
N GLN A 182 -9.57 14.37 -12.15
CA GLN A 182 -11.02 14.19 -12.29
C GLN A 182 -11.75 15.52 -12.46
N GLY A 183 -11.15 16.63 -12.00
CA GLY A 183 -11.90 17.84 -11.74
C GLY A 183 -13.05 17.57 -10.74
N PHE A 184 -14.25 18.02 -11.08
CA PHE A 184 -15.48 17.68 -10.37
C PHE A 184 -16.29 16.54 -11.03
N ASN A 185 -15.72 15.84 -12.02
CA ASN A 185 -16.39 14.73 -12.67
C ASN A 185 -16.35 13.48 -11.78
N PHE A 186 -17.44 12.71 -11.80
CA PHE A 186 -17.57 11.49 -10.99
C PHE A 186 -16.83 10.28 -11.58
N LEU A 187 -16.49 10.34 -12.88
CA LEU A 187 -15.84 9.27 -13.63
C LEU A 187 -14.73 9.86 -14.51
N LEU A 188 -13.56 9.21 -14.46
CA LEU A 188 -12.45 9.50 -15.37
C LEU A 188 -12.75 8.86 -16.73
N PRO A 189 -12.40 9.50 -17.85
CA PRO A 189 -12.42 8.85 -19.16
C PRO A 189 -11.52 7.60 -19.13
N ASP A 190 -11.88 6.59 -19.91
CA ASP A 190 -11.11 5.35 -19.97
C ASP A 190 -9.67 5.59 -20.48
N ASP A 191 -9.47 6.58 -21.37
CA ASP A 191 -8.17 7.05 -21.88
C ASP A 191 -7.99 8.57 -21.67
N PRO A 192 -7.43 9.01 -20.53
CA PRO A 192 -7.23 10.43 -20.27
C PRO A 192 -6.00 10.98 -21.04
N THR A 193 -6.20 12.05 -21.81
CA THR A 193 -5.12 12.77 -22.52
C THR A 193 -4.75 14.11 -21.87
N GLU A 194 -5.62 14.66 -21.02
CA GLU A 194 -5.45 15.96 -20.37
C GLU A 194 -5.98 15.95 -18.92
N TYR A 195 -5.56 16.94 -18.11
CA TYR A 195 -6.06 17.13 -16.74
C TYR A 195 -7.37 17.92 -16.75
N GLN A 196 -8.48 17.26 -16.46
CA GLN A 196 -9.83 17.82 -16.66
C GLN A 196 -10.15 19.06 -15.82
N LEU A 197 -9.45 19.29 -14.69
CA LEU A 197 -9.69 20.49 -13.89
C LEU A 197 -9.29 21.78 -14.63
N PHE A 198 -8.25 21.74 -15.47
CA PHE A 198 -7.81 22.93 -16.22
C PHE A 198 -8.77 23.27 -17.37
N ASP A 199 -9.48 22.29 -17.93
CA ASP A 199 -10.52 22.52 -18.93
C ASP A 199 -11.76 23.20 -18.33
N LEU A 200 -12.00 23.07 -17.03
CA LEU A 200 -13.11 23.74 -16.34
C LEU A 200 -12.93 25.26 -16.21
N PHE A 201 -11.69 25.75 -16.35
CA PHE A 201 -11.33 27.17 -16.22
C PHE A 201 -10.98 27.83 -17.56
N LYS A 202 -11.16 27.11 -18.69
CA LYS A 202 -11.08 27.63 -20.06
C LYS A 202 -12.46 28.10 -20.52
#